data_AF-A0A6P1ISV2-F1
#
_entry.id   AF-A0A6P1ISV2-F1
#
_cell.length_a   1.000
_cell.length_b   1.000
_cell.length_c   1.000
_cell.angle_alpha   90.00
_cell.angle_beta   90.00
_cell.angle_gamma   90.00
#
_symmetry.space_group_name_H-M   'P 1'
#
loop_
_entity.id
_entity.type
_entity.pdbx_description
1 polymer ?
#
loop_
_entity_poly.entity_id
_entity_poly.type
_entity_poly.pdbx_seq_one_letter_code
_entity_poly.pdbx_strand_id
1 'polypeptide(L)' 'MRIPEGKMKRRKDHLVPLPKQALTILKNLKACSRGSDYVFPNDLRPDRPMSENAVLYLIDRLATKE' A
#
# COMPACT_ATOMS: atom_id res chain seq x y z
N MET A 1 -6.40 7.90 -6.67
CA MET A 1 -4.98 7.99 -6.26
C MET A 1 -4.19 8.67 -7.36
N ARG A 2 -3.36 9.68 -7.02
CA ARG A 2 -2.46 10.36 -7.96
C ARG A 2 -1.03 9.98 -7.62
N ILE A 3 -0.26 9.52 -8.60
CA ILE A 3 1.19 9.34 -8.49
C ILE A 3 1.84 10.39 -9.40
N PRO A 4 2.64 11.32 -8.84
CA PRO A 4 3.29 12.35 -9.62
C PRO A 4 4.23 11.77 -10.68
N GLU A 5 4.34 12.45 -11.83
CA GLU A 5 5.23 12.10 -12.93
C GLU A 5 6.68 11.82 -12.51
N GLY A 6 7.17 12.53 -11.49
CA GLY A 6 8.54 12.37 -10.97
C GLY A 6 8.83 10.97 -10.43
N LYS A 7 7.79 10.24 -9.99
CA LYS A 7 7.88 8.87 -9.49
C LYS A 7 7.56 7.80 -10.54
N MET A 8 7.12 8.20 -11.74
CA MET A 8 6.69 7.28 -12.79
C MET A 8 7.74 7.17 -13.90
N LYS A 9 8.03 5.94 -14.34
CA LYS A 9 9.01 5.67 -15.42
C LYS A 9 8.70 6.44 -16.73
N ARG A 10 7.42 6.60 -17.06
CA ARG A 10 6.97 7.30 -18.27
C ARG A 10 6.82 8.82 -18.10
N ARG A 11 7.21 9.39 -16.94
CA ARG A 11 7.13 10.84 -16.65
C ARG A 11 5.77 11.45 -16.98
N LYS A 12 4.71 10.74 -16.59
CA LYS A 12 3.32 11.20 -16.71
C LYS A 12 2.62 10.95 -15.39
N ASP A 13 1.80 11.90 -14.97
CA ASP A 13 0.92 11.73 -13.82
C ASP A 13 0.03 10.49 -14.00
N HIS A 14 0.00 9.66 -12.99
CA HIS A 14 -0.81 8.45 -12.97
C HIS A 14 -2.00 8.63 -12.04
N LEU A 15 -3.20 8.69 -12.61
CA LEU A 15 -4.45 8.83 -11.89
C LEU A 15 -5.22 7.51 -11.92
N VAL A 16 -5.41 6.90 -10.75
CA VAL A 16 -6.21 5.67 -10.57
C VAL A 16 -7.49 6.01 -9.83
N PRO A 17 -8.69 5.88 -10.45
CA PRO A 17 -9.94 6.05 -9.72
C PRO A 17 -10.09 4.92 -8.69
N LEU A 18 -10.49 5.27 -7.46
CA LEU A 18 -10.71 4.29 -6.39
C LEU A 18 -12.21 4.11 -6.16
N PRO A 19 -12.70 2.86 -6.10
CA PRO A 19 -14.09 2.60 -5.75
C PRO A 19 -14.34 2.91 -4.26
N LYS A 20 -15.62 3.06 -3.90
CA LYS A 20 -16.03 3.36 -2.51
C LYS A 20 -15.54 2.30 -1.51
N GLN A 21 -15.54 1.01 -1.88
CA GLN A 21 -15.05 -0.05 -0.99
C GLN A 21 -13.57 0.12 -0.66
N ALA A 22 -12.74 0.47 -1.65
CA ALA A 22 -11.32 0.69 -1.44
C ALA A 22 -11.06 1.87 -0.49
N LEU A 23 -11.83 2.96 -0.61
CA LEU A 23 -11.74 4.09 0.30
C LEU A 23 -12.07 3.70 1.75
N THR A 24 -13.07 2.85 1.96
CA THR A 24 -13.41 2.34 3.29
C THR A 24 -12.29 1.49 3.88
N ILE A 25 -11.71 0.57 3.08
CA ILE A 25 -10.58 -0.26 3.51
C ILE A 25 -9.39 0.62 3.91
N LEU A 26 -9.04 1.61 3.10
CA LEU A 26 -7.92 2.53 3.39
C LEU A 26 -8.14 3.35 4.67
N LYS A 27 -9.37 3.77 4.95
CA LYS A 27 -9.72 4.45 6.20
C LYS A 27 -9.50 3.56 7.42
N ASN A 28 -9.93 2.30 7.33
CA ASN A 28 -9.74 1.33 8.41
C ASN A 28 -8.24 1.03 8.63
N LEU A 29 -7.48 0.85 7.55
CA LEU A 29 -6.03 0.60 7.62
C LEU A 29 -5.26 1.77 8.23
N LYS A 30 -5.71 3.02 8.05
CA LYS A 30 -5.07 4.19 8.68
C LYS A 30 -5.05 4.10 10.20
N ALA A 31 -6.04 3.47 10.83
CA ALA A 31 -6.02 3.24 12.28
C ALA A 31 -4.92 2.25 12.70
N CYS A 32 -4.57 1.31 11.81
CA CYS A 32 -3.54 0.29 12.03
C CYS A 32 -2.12 0.76 11.66
N SER A 33 -1.96 1.87 10.94
CA SER A 33 -0.66 2.30 10.39
C SER A 33 0.30 2.94 11.39
N ARG A 34 -0.07 3.04 12.68
CA ARG A 34 0.77 3.58 13.77
C ARG A 34 1.34 4.98 13.49
N GLY A 35 0.58 5.82 12.77
CA GLY A 35 1.01 7.17 12.40
C GLY A 35 2.01 7.23 11.24
N SER A 36 2.29 6.11 10.57
CA SER A 36 3.13 6.07 9.37
C SER A 36 2.45 6.77 8.19
N ASP A 37 3.28 7.39 7.33
CA ASP A 37 2.88 7.88 6.00
C ASP A 37 2.57 6.75 5.01
N TYR A 38 2.95 5.51 5.33
CA TYR A 38 2.71 4.33 4.50
C TYR A 38 1.46 3.57 4.94
N VAL A 39 0.70 3.07 3.96
CA VAL A 39 -0.49 2.21 4.22
C VAL A 39 -0.07 0.89 4.87
N PHE A 40 1.05 0.33 4.41
CA PHE A 40 1.68 -0.86 4.97
C PHE A 40 3.10 -0.49 5.42
N PRO A 41 3.28 -0.02 6.66
CA PRO A 41 4.60 0.28 7.18
C PRO A 41 5.43 -0.98 7.39
N ASN A 42 6.75 -0.83 7.42
CA ASN A 42 7.64 -1.86 7.92
C ASN A 42 7.46 -2.02 9.45
N ASP A 43 7.48 -3.25 9.94
CA ASP A 43 7.21 -3.57 11.35
C ASP A 43 8.21 -2.92 12.33
N LEU A 44 9.49 -2.86 11.94
CA LEU A 44 10.57 -2.34 12.77
C LEU A 44 10.83 -0.85 12.51
N ARG A 45 10.60 -0.38 11.29
CA ARG A 45 10.91 0.99 10.83
C ARG A 45 9.67 1.63 10.20
N PRO A 46 8.77 2.24 10.98
CA PRO A 46 7.50 2.76 10.46
C PRO A 46 7.66 3.92 9.47
N ASP A 47 8.85 4.52 9.38
CA ASP A 47 9.26 5.49 8.35
C ASP A 47 9.58 4.86 6.99
N ARG A 48 9.44 3.53 6.86
CA ARG A 48 9.69 2.79 5.62
C ARG A 48 8.47 1.97 5.23
N PRO A 49 8.25 1.73 3.93
CA PRO A 49 7.22 0.81 3.48
C PRO A 49 7.61 -0.64 3.82
N MET A 50 6.60 -1.52 3.90
CA MET A 50 6.76 -2.96 3.86
C MET A 50 7.58 -3.37 2.61
N SER A 51 8.44 -4.38 2.74
CA SER A 51 9.24 -4.86 1.61
C SER A 51 8.39 -5.63 0.61
N GLU A 52 8.79 -5.61 -0.66
CA GLU A 52 8.15 -6.39 -1.72
C GLU A 52 8.06 -7.89 -1.35
N ASN A 53 9.15 -8.45 -0.83
CA ASN A 53 9.19 -9.86 -0.38
C ASN A 53 8.17 -10.16 0.72
N ALA A 54 7.95 -9.24 1.67
CA ALA A 54 6.96 -9.45 2.72
C ALA A 54 5.54 -9.47 2.16
N VAL A 55 5.24 -8.63 1.16
CA VAL A 55 3.95 -8.65 0.44
C VAL A 55 3.78 -9.95 -0.34
N LEU A 56 4.81 -10.41 -1.05
CA LEU A 56 4.75 -11.68 -1.80
C LEU A 56 4.50 -12.87 -0.89
N TYR A 57 5.21 -12.96 0.25
CA TYR A 57 5.00 -14.01 1.24
C TYR A 57 3.59 -13.99 1.84
N LEU A 58 3.04 -12.78 2.09
CA LEU A 58 1.67 -12.64 2.56
C LEU A 58 0.67 -13.17 1.52
N ILE A 59 0.84 -12.81 0.25
CA ILE A 59 -0.03 -13.29 -0.83
C ILE A 59 0.03 -14.82 -0.95
N ASP A 60 1.23 -15.40 -0.93
CA ASP A 60 1.43 -16.86 -0.96
C ASP A 60 0.70 -17.57 0.18
N ARG A 61 0.82 -17.05 1.41
CA ARG A 61 0.15 -17.60 2.59
C ARG A 61 -1.38 -17.47 2.54
N LEU A 62 -1.90 -16.43 1.90
CA LEU A 62 -3.35 -16.24 1.75
C LEU A 62 -3.92 -17.09 0.62
N ALA A 63 -3.18 -17.25 -0.48
CA ALA A 63 -3.59 -18.03 -1.64
C ALA A 63 -3.57 -19.54 -1.38
N THR A 64 -2.72 -20.03 -0.49
CA THR A 64 -2.61 -21.45 -0.11
C THR A 64 -3.54 -21.88 1.02
N LYS A 65 -4.49 -21.02 1.42
CA LYS A 65 -5.43 -21.25 2.52
C LYS A 65 -6.86 -21.60 2.08
N GLU A 66 -7.02 -22.16 0.89
CA GLU A 66 -8.22 -22.91 0.48
C GLU A 66 -7.93 -24.40 0.38
#